data_AF-A0A969Q8I1-F1
#
_entry.id   AF-A0A969Q8I1-F1
#
_cell.length_a   1.000
_cell.length_b   1.000
_cell.length_c   1.000
_cell.angle_alpha   90.00
_cell.angle_beta   90.00
_cell.angle_gamma   90.00
#
_symmetry.space_group_name_H-M   'P 1'
#
loop_
_entity.id
_entity.type
_entity.pdbx_description
1 polymer ?
#
loop_
_entity_poly.entity_id
_entity_poly.type
_entity_poly.pdbx_seq_one_letter_code
_entity_poly.pdbx_strand_id
1 'polypeptide(L)'
;MAFGRRFPEAGEGAPLPALDPDRLPTIRAMIDHASIHQANLQHFLAAKPGGSVDRYVLLDAQDWMDDRQLNGLWAEIDRTASTGASVIFRTAGRQSVIEGRVSEATLALWQYDAEASTTGFSRDRSAIYGGFHVYRKGGAQ
;
A
#
# COMPACT_ATOMS: atom_id res chain seq x y z
N MET A 1 9.89 16.88 1.55
CA MET A 1 10.73 16.36 2.65
C MET A 1 10.76 17.40 3.76
N ALA A 2 10.48 17.02 5.02
CA ALA A 2 10.63 17.92 6.15
C ALA A 2 12.14 18.05 6.50
N PHE A 3 12.83 18.97 5.82
CA PHE A 3 14.16 19.40 6.23
C PHE A 3 14.00 20.30 7.47
N GLY A 4 14.60 19.91 8.60
CA GLY A 4 14.66 20.76 9.80
C GLY A 4 14.09 20.17 11.10
N ARG A 5 13.51 18.96 11.08
CA ARG A 5 12.91 18.31 12.29
C ARG A 5 11.94 19.24 13.06
N ARG A 6 11.35 20.22 12.40
CA ARG A 6 10.39 21.18 12.95
C ARG A 6 9.20 21.32 12.02
N PHE A 7 8.06 21.73 12.57
CA PHE A 7 6.92 22.15 11.76
C PHE A 7 7.28 23.43 10.98
N PRO A 8 6.77 23.60 9.75
CA PRO A 8 6.95 24.83 9.00
C PRO A 8 6.32 26.00 9.78
N GLU A 9 7.01 27.14 9.78
CA GLU A 9 6.49 28.39 10.36
C GLU A 9 5.48 29.05 9.42
N ALA A 10 4.74 30.04 9.93
CA ALA A 10 3.77 30.78 9.13
C ALA A 10 4.46 31.40 7.89
N GLY A 11 4.08 30.93 6.70
CA GLY A 11 4.66 31.36 5.42
C GLY A 11 5.59 30.33 4.75
N GLU A 12 6.00 29.26 5.42
CA GLU A 12 6.92 28.22 4.88
C GLU A 12 6.19 27.06 4.16
N GLY A 13 4.87 27.17 3.96
CA GLY A 13 4.03 26.13 3.36
C GLY A 13 3.34 25.25 4.40
N ALA A 14 2.24 24.60 4.01
CA ALA A 14 1.48 23.76 4.94
C ALA A 14 2.29 22.51 5.32
N PRO A 15 2.26 22.08 6.60
CA PRO A 15 2.83 20.80 6.99
C PRO A 15 2.16 19.66 6.19
N LEU A 16 2.85 18.53 6.10
CA LEU A 16 2.15 17.29 5.70
C LEU A 16 0.95 17.11 6.64
N PRO A 17 -0.23 16.67 6.18
CA PRO A 17 -1.39 16.51 7.06
C PRO A 17 -1.13 15.59 8.27
N ALA A 18 -0.20 14.63 8.15
CA ALA A 18 0.23 13.79 9.28
C ALA A 18 1.14 14.51 10.29
N LEU A 19 1.65 15.68 9.93
CA LEU A 19 2.46 16.59 10.72
C LEU A 19 1.67 17.88 11.04
N ASP A 20 0.34 17.81 11.03
CA ASP A 20 -0.51 18.88 11.53
C ASP A 20 -0.58 18.77 13.07
N PRO A 21 -0.09 19.77 13.83
CA PRO A 21 -0.08 19.70 15.29
C PRO A 21 -1.49 19.55 15.88
N ASP A 22 -2.53 20.05 15.21
CA ASP A 22 -3.92 19.91 15.66
C ASP A 22 -4.43 18.46 15.57
N ARG A 23 -3.81 17.65 14.71
CA ARG A 23 -4.12 16.21 14.54
C ARG A 23 -3.33 15.30 15.48
N LEU A 24 -2.25 15.81 16.08
CA LEU A 24 -1.37 15.03 16.94
C LEU A 24 -2.10 14.38 18.13
N PRO A 25 -3.03 15.05 18.84
CA PRO A 25 -3.80 14.42 19.91
C PRO A 25 -4.63 13.22 19.44
N THR A 26 -5.25 13.32 18.26
CA THR A 26 -6.03 12.23 17.66
C THR A 26 -5.14 11.05 17.31
N ILE A 27 -3.99 11.30 16.65
CA ILE A 27 -3.03 10.24 16.31
C ILE A 27 -2.55 9.53 17.58
N ARG A 28 -2.25 10.29 18.64
CA ARG A 28 -1.78 9.75 19.92
C ARG A 28 -2.84 8.89 20.60
N ALA A 29 -4.11 9.28 20.55
CA ALA A 29 -5.21 8.50 21.11
C ALA A 29 -5.45 7.18 20.35
N MET A 30 -5.02 7.10 19.08
CA MET A 30 -5.21 5.92 18.25
C MET A 30 -4.03 4.94 18.28
N ILE A 31 -2.94 5.24 19.01
CA ILE A 31 -1.71 4.45 18.94
C ILE A 31 -1.91 3.00 19.38
N ASP A 32 -2.83 2.75 20.31
CA ASP A 32 -3.15 1.41 20.82
C ASP A 32 -3.87 0.53 19.78
N HIS A 33 -4.34 1.12 18.67
CA HIS A 33 -4.90 0.39 17.53
C HIS A 33 -3.84 0.04 16.48
N ALA A 34 -2.60 0.51 16.64
CA ALA A 34 -1.50 0.23 15.73
C ALA A 34 -0.58 -0.84 16.34
N SER A 35 -0.15 -1.79 15.51
CA SER A 35 0.87 -2.77 15.88
C SER A 35 2.02 -2.71 14.89
N ILE A 36 3.24 -2.69 15.43
CA ILE A 36 4.47 -2.66 14.63
C ILE A 36 5.06 -4.07 14.64
N HIS A 37 5.35 -4.60 13.46
CA HIS A 37 5.95 -5.91 13.29
C HIS A 37 7.27 -5.78 12.54
N GLN A 38 8.36 -6.26 13.15
CA GLN A 38 9.63 -6.44 12.45
C GLN A 38 9.65 -7.87 11.88
N ALA A 39 9.11 -8.04 10.68
CA ALA A 39 8.98 -9.34 10.04
C ALA A 39 9.02 -9.23 8.51
N ASN A 40 9.27 -10.37 7.85
CA ASN A 40 8.96 -10.49 6.43
C ASN A 40 7.44 -10.45 6.23
N LEU A 41 6.95 -9.62 5.30
CA LEU A 41 5.51 -9.42 5.11
C LEU A 41 4.78 -10.71 4.67
N GLN A 42 5.40 -11.52 3.82
CA GLN A 42 4.82 -12.80 3.41
C GLN A 42 4.64 -13.72 4.62
N HIS A 43 5.65 -13.83 5.49
CA HIS A 43 5.54 -14.62 6.72
C HIS A 43 4.50 -14.07 7.69
N PHE A 44 4.40 -12.74 7.80
CA PHE A 44 3.37 -12.09 8.61
C PHE A 44 1.96 -12.42 8.12
N LEU A 45 1.73 -12.38 6.81
CA LEU A 45 0.45 -12.76 6.20
C LEU A 45 0.19 -14.27 6.33
N ALA A 46 1.20 -15.12 6.19
CA ALA A 46 1.08 -16.57 6.38
C ALA A 46 0.54 -16.95 7.76
N ALA A 47 0.85 -16.17 8.80
CA ALA A 47 0.33 -16.37 10.15
C ALA A 47 -1.11 -15.86 10.35
N LYS A 48 -1.70 -15.16 9.37
CA LYS A 48 -3.06 -14.64 9.46
C LYS A 48 -4.11 -15.62 8.94
N PRO A 49 -5.32 -15.62 9.54
CA PRO A 49 -6.46 -16.36 9.00
C PRO A 49 -6.81 -15.92 7.57
N GLY A 50 -7.39 -16.83 6.79
CA GLY A 50 -7.93 -16.49 5.47
C GLY A 50 -9.05 -15.44 5.56
N GLY A 51 -9.13 -14.53 4.59
CA GLY A 51 -10.18 -13.50 4.54
C GLY A 51 -10.17 -12.48 5.70
N SER A 52 -9.05 -12.31 6.41
CA SER A 52 -8.95 -11.48 7.61
C SER A 52 -8.39 -10.06 7.38
N VAL A 53 -8.01 -9.72 6.15
CA VAL A 53 -7.36 -8.45 5.83
C VAL A 53 -8.12 -7.72 4.73
N ASP A 54 -8.51 -6.48 5.03
CA ASP A 54 -9.29 -5.65 4.11
C ASP A 54 -8.41 -4.84 3.16
N ARG A 55 -7.28 -4.30 3.62
CA ARG A 55 -6.50 -3.32 2.86
C ARG A 55 -5.01 -3.61 2.99
N TYR A 56 -4.33 -3.63 1.85
CA TYR A 56 -2.89 -3.78 1.76
C TYR A 56 -2.30 -2.50 1.19
N VAL A 57 -1.35 -1.90 1.92
CA VAL A 57 -0.67 -0.66 1.51
C VAL A 57 0.82 -0.98 1.40
N LEU A 58 1.30 -1.12 0.17
CA LEU A 58 2.70 -1.43 -0.12
C LEU A 58 3.38 -0.19 -0.71
N LEU A 59 4.66 0.00 -0.39
CA LEU A 59 5.51 0.93 -1.14
C LEU A 59 6.07 0.22 -2.39
N ASP A 60 7.27 0.59 -2.82
CA ASP A 60 8.01 0.03 -3.96
C ASP A 60 8.76 -1.28 -3.63
N ALA A 61 8.47 -1.92 -2.49
CA ALA A 61 9.16 -3.14 -2.07
C ALA A 61 9.12 -4.25 -3.13
N GLN A 62 8.09 -4.28 -3.96
CA GLN A 62 7.89 -5.26 -5.03
C GLN A 62 8.86 -5.09 -6.20
N ASP A 63 9.40 -3.88 -6.43
CA ASP A 63 10.41 -3.64 -7.49
C ASP A 63 11.71 -4.40 -7.27
N TRP A 64 11.95 -4.80 -6.03
CA TRP A 64 13.18 -5.47 -5.59
C TRP A 64 13.00 -6.97 -5.33
N MET A 65 11.80 -7.50 -5.60
CA MET A 65 11.48 -8.92 -5.42
C MET A 65 11.74 -9.70 -6.71
N ASP A 66 12.31 -10.90 -6.58
CA ASP A 66 12.30 -11.88 -7.67
C ASP A 66 10.90 -12.48 -7.88
N ASP A 67 10.71 -13.25 -8.95
CA ASP A 67 9.39 -13.80 -9.30
C ASP A 67 8.88 -14.78 -8.23
N ARG A 68 9.77 -15.51 -7.55
CA ARG A 68 9.38 -16.44 -6.50
C ARG A 68 8.84 -15.68 -5.28
N GLN A 69 9.55 -14.64 -4.85
CA GLN A 69 9.16 -13.78 -3.74
C GLN A 69 7.86 -13.05 -4.05
N LEU A 70 7.73 -12.51 -5.27
CA LEU A 70 6.55 -11.76 -5.69
C LEU A 70 5.31 -12.66 -5.73
N ASN A 71 5.42 -13.87 -6.31
CA ASN A 71 4.34 -14.85 -6.30
C ASN A 71 4.00 -15.34 -4.88
N GLY A 72 5.01 -15.56 -4.03
CA GLY A 72 4.79 -15.95 -2.63
C GLY A 72 4.02 -14.88 -1.84
N LEU A 73 4.39 -13.61 -2.02
CA LEU A 73 3.67 -12.49 -1.41
C LEU A 73 2.22 -12.40 -1.91
N TRP A 74 2.01 -12.43 -3.23
CA TRP A 74 0.68 -12.28 -3.81
C TRP A 74 -0.25 -13.46 -3.51
N ALA A 75 0.28 -14.68 -3.36
CA ALA A 75 -0.50 -15.82 -2.88
C ALA A 75 -1.01 -15.60 -1.44
N GLU A 76 -0.17 -15.05 -0.54
CA GLU A 76 -0.60 -14.75 0.82
C GLU A 76 -1.52 -13.54 0.91
N ILE A 77 -1.33 -12.52 0.05
CA ILE A 77 -2.30 -11.42 -0.11
C ILE A 77 -3.65 -11.99 -0.53
N ASP A 78 -3.70 -12.80 -1.58
CA ASP A 78 -4.97 -13.38 -2.04
C ASP A 78 -5.65 -14.23 -0.95
N ARG A 79 -4.92 -15.14 -0.30
CA ARG A 79 -5.47 -16.01 0.75
C ARG A 79 -6.04 -15.22 1.94
N THR A 80 -5.33 -14.17 2.36
CA THR A 80 -5.73 -13.37 3.54
C THR A 80 -6.75 -12.29 3.22
N ALA A 81 -6.97 -11.97 1.95
CA ALA A 81 -7.83 -10.88 1.53
C ALA A 81 -9.31 -11.20 1.74
N SER A 82 -10.01 -10.33 2.47
CA SER A 82 -11.46 -10.37 2.64
C SER A 82 -12.19 -10.08 1.32
N THR A 83 -13.49 -10.37 1.27
CA THR A 83 -14.35 -9.97 0.15
C THR A 83 -14.34 -8.44 0.00
N GLY A 84 -14.03 -7.95 -1.21
CA GLY A 84 -13.91 -6.50 -1.47
C GLY A 84 -12.63 -5.87 -0.89
N ALA A 85 -11.61 -6.67 -0.59
CA ALA A 85 -10.31 -6.16 -0.21
C ALA A 85 -9.66 -5.34 -1.35
N SER A 86 -8.70 -4.49 -1.00
CA SER A 86 -7.92 -3.74 -1.98
C SER A 86 -6.43 -3.74 -1.66
N VAL A 87 -5.62 -3.78 -2.71
CA VAL A 87 -4.17 -3.58 -2.64
C VAL A 87 -3.86 -2.26 -3.32
N ILE A 88 -3.10 -1.41 -2.64
CA ILE A 88 -2.44 -0.26 -3.26
C ILE A 88 -0.94 -0.45 -3.17
N PHE A 89 -0.25 -0.14 -4.26
CA PHE A 89 1.21 -0.12 -4.27
C PHE A 89 1.78 0.92 -5.21
N ARG A 90 3.06 1.23 -5.01
CA ARG A 90 3.82 2.16 -5.84
C ARG A 90 4.93 1.41 -6.54
N THR A 91 5.41 1.99 -7.64
CA THR A 91 6.51 1.43 -8.44
C THR A 91 7.51 2.51 -8.82
N ALA A 92 8.79 2.15 -8.93
CA ALA A 92 9.83 3.01 -9.48
C ALA A 92 9.53 3.38 -10.94
N GLY A 93 9.07 2.41 -11.74
CA GLY A 93 8.59 2.61 -13.11
C GLY A 93 7.10 3.01 -13.18
N ARG A 94 6.64 3.40 -14.37
CA ARG A 94 5.20 3.69 -14.63
C ARG A 94 4.35 2.43 -14.68
N GLN A 95 4.92 1.35 -15.21
CA GLN A 95 4.23 0.09 -15.40
C GLN A 95 4.11 -0.67 -14.09
N SER A 96 3.04 -1.46 -13.98
CA SER A 96 2.83 -2.36 -12.85
C SER A 96 3.90 -3.45 -12.86
N VAL A 97 4.56 -3.66 -11.72
CA VAL A 97 5.63 -4.66 -11.58
C VAL A 97 5.11 -6.10 -11.49
N ILE A 98 3.80 -6.28 -11.36
CA ILE A 98 3.19 -7.61 -11.15
C ILE A 98 2.69 -8.23 -12.46
N GLU A 99 2.43 -7.40 -13.48
CA GLU A 99 1.93 -7.86 -14.78
C GLU A 99 2.98 -8.72 -15.49
N GLY A 100 2.60 -9.93 -15.89
CA GLY A 100 3.49 -10.91 -16.50
C GLY A 100 4.49 -11.59 -15.53
N ARG A 101 4.48 -11.24 -14.24
CA ARG A 101 5.38 -11.81 -13.22
C ARG A 101 4.64 -12.60 -12.14
N VAL A 102 3.50 -12.10 -11.68
CA VAL A 102 2.60 -12.83 -10.77
C VAL A 102 1.73 -13.79 -11.60
N SER A 103 1.44 -14.97 -11.05
CA SER A 103 0.64 -15.98 -11.73
C SER A 103 -0.72 -15.44 -12.18
N GLU A 104 -1.11 -15.80 -13.39
CA GLU A 104 -2.39 -15.37 -13.98
C GLU A 104 -3.58 -15.81 -13.14
N ALA A 105 -3.52 -17.00 -12.53
CA ALA A 105 -4.58 -17.51 -11.67
C ALA A 105 -4.80 -16.62 -10.43
N THR A 106 -3.74 -16.11 -9.82
CA THR A 106 -3.84 -15.14 -8.73
C THR A 106 -4.37 -13.80 -9.25
N LEU A 107 -3.78 -13.25 -10.31
CA LEU A 107 -4.17 -11.94 -10.82
C LEU A 107 -5.62 -11.91 -11.35
N ALA A 108 -6.15 -13.02 -11.87
CA ALA A 108 -7.53 -13.12 -12.36
C ALA A 108 -8.58 -12.84 -11.26
N LEU A 109 -8.21 -13.00 -9.99
CA LEU A 109 -9.09 -12.70 -8.85
C LEU A 109 -9.13 -11.20 -8.49
N TRP A 110 -8.23 -10.41 -9.08
CA TRP A 110 -8.05 -8.99 -8.80
C TRP A 110 -8.35 -8.14 -10.03
N GLN A 111 -9.17 -7.11 -9.86
CA GLN A 111 -9.49 -6.14 -10.89
C GLN A 111 -8.63 -4.90 -10.71
N TYR A 112 -7.90 -4.52 -11.76
CA TYR A 112 -7.16 -3.26 -11.78
C TYR A 112 -8.13 -2.08 -11.86
N ASP A 113 -8.00 -1.13 -10.95
CA ASP A 113 -8.76 0.12 -10.99
C ASP A 113 -7.89 1.24 -11.58
N ALA A 114 -8.02 1.45 -12.89
CA ALA A 114 -7.27 2.48 -13.62
C ALA A 114 -7.62 3.91 -13.18
N GLU A 115 -8.88 4.17 -12.80
CA GLU A 115 -9.34 5.50 -12.39
C GLU A 115 -8.75 5.87 -11.02
N ALA A 116 -8.84 4.98 -10.03
CA ALA A 116 -8.23 5.21 -8.73
C ALA A 116 -6.70 5.21 -8.80
N SER A 117 -6.10 4.41 -9.69
CA SER A 117 -4.66 4.42 -9.94
C SER A 117 -4.19 5.79 -10.44
N THR A 118 -4.87 6.31 -11.47
CA THR A 118 -4.58 7.65 -12.04
C THR A 118 -4.81 8.76 -11.02
N THR A 119 -5.94 8.71 -10.31
CA THR A 119 -6.28 9.69 -9.28
C THR A 119 -5.27 9.66 -8.14
N GLY A 120 -4.90 8.47 -7.68
CA GLY A 120 -3.90 8.26 -6.63
C GLY A 120 -2.53 8.79 -7.04
N PHE A 121 -2.09 8.49 -8.28
CA PHE A 121 -0.85 9.00 -8.83
C PHE A 121 -0.83 10.53 -8.89
N SER A 122 -1.91 11.17 -9.37
CA SER A 122 -2.01 12.63 -9.45
C SER A 122 -1.95 13.34 -8.09
N ARG A 123 -2.32 12.64 -7.02
CA ARG A 123 -2.33 13.13 -5.63
C ARG A 123 -1.10 12.72 -4.85
N ASP A 124 -0.22 11.90 -5.44
CA ASP A 124 0.96 11.40 -4.77
C ASP A 124 1.97 12.54 -4.55
N ARG A 125 2.39 12.72 -3.30
CA ARG A 125 3.30 13.81 -2.89
C ARG A 125 4.73 13.35 -2.66
N SER A 126 5.05 12.08 -2.94
CA SER A 126 6.42 11.58 -2.78
C SER A 126 7.32 12.07 -3.92
N ALA A 127 6.76 12.24 -5.12
CA ALA A 127 7.45 12.63 -6.36
C ALA A 127 8.64 11.73 -6.77
N ILE A 128 8.84 10.58 -6.13
CA ILE A 128 9.95 9.65 -6.41
C ILE A 128 9.50 8.38 -7.13
N TYR A 129 8.19 8.13 -7.19
CA TYR A 129 7.63 6.94 -7.82
C TYR A 129 7.10 7.24 -9.22
N GLY A 130 7.32 6.30 -10.13
CA GLY A 130 6.83 6.36 -11.50
C GLY A 130 5.37 5.93 -11.64
N GLY A 131 4.83 5.17 -10.68
CA GLY A 131 3.46 4.63 -10.75
C GLY A 131 2.78 4.49 -9.38
N PHE A 132 1.44 4.50 -9.42
CA PHE A 132 0.56 4.21 -8.30
C PHE A 132 -0.55 3.30 -8.82
N HIS A 133 -0.68 2.12 -8.20
CA HIS A 133 -1.53 1.04 -8.71
C HIS A 133 -2.53 0.60 -7.65
N VAL A 134 -3.78 0.44 -8.07
CA VAL A 134 -4.89 0.00 -7.23
C VAL A 134 -5.49 -1.26 -7.84
N TYR A 135 -5.54 -2.33 -7.06
CA TYR A 135 -6.24 -3.56 -7.40
C TYR A 135 -7.33 -3.84 -6.35
N ARG A 136 -8.49 -4.31 -6.81
CA ARG A 136 -9.61 -4.72 -5.95
C ARG A 136 -9.86 -6.21 -6.10
N LYS A 137 -10.07 -6.89 -4.98
CA LYS A 137 -10.51 -8.28 -5.01
C LYS A 137 -12.00 -8.30 -5.34
N GLY A 138 -12.39 -9.15 -6.27
CA GLY A 138 -13.79 -9.28 -6.68
C GLY A 138 -14.70 -9.48 -5.46
N GLY A 139 -15.56 -8.50 -5.19
CA GLY A 139 -16.68 -8.69 -4.29
C GLY A 139 -17.77 -9.42 -5.06
N ALA A 140 -18.35 -10.47 -4.48
CA ALA A 140 -19.65 -10.93 -4.96
C ALA A 140 -20.59 -9.71 -4.97
N GLN A 141 -21.16 -9.42 -6.14
CA GLN A 141 -22.23 -8.43 -6.28
C GLN A 141 -23.46 -8.88 -5.49
#